data_AF-A0A931F0S2-F1
#
_entry.id   AF-A0A931F0S2-F1
#
_cell.length_a   1.000
_cell.length_b   1.000
_cell.length_c   1.000
_cell.angle_alpha   90.00
_cell.angle_beta   90.00
_cell.angle_gamma   90.00
#
_symmetry.space_group_name_H-M   'P 1'
#
loop_
_entity.id
_entity.type
_entity.pdbx_description
1 polymer ?
#
loop_
_entity_poly.entity_id
_entity_poly.type
_entity_poly.pdbx_seq_one_letter_code
_entity_poly.pdbx_strand_id
1 'polypeptide(L)'
;MDPRALPPRLVIDPTLPPEISVELRSSPHLLRMARSGTRLDTQNNPALLFVLPGFLLLLWSLSRVGFLLVGGVTVGLVALFRWMALDSSYRATKRRLRLAHAHADRYILPEDLDYPCQMLLRRAQNAVETILSSRVHRAGLIDTIDNQVTLPEEIWQIAQRLRRLSSMHAEHGRIIPRELPTGMEDAFKPYTRALDTAWTSLTQRVRHLEGYAKQVLKADKVYHAHRRLEALAAKTPEYQMLLADTLRDELAHERIKELADQAAHVRKLFEESIHEARQAAGELIRTPLT
;
A
#
# COMPACT_ATOMS: atom_id res chain seq x y z
N MET A 1 -5.52 11.60 -20.21
CA MET A 1 -4.17 11.68 -19.63
C MET A 1 -4.27 12.63 -18.45
N ASP A 2 -4.29 12.12 -17.21
CA ASP A 2 -4.37 12.97 -16.02
C ASP A 2 -3.00 12.96 -15.31
N PRO A 3 -2.18 14.02 -15.46
CA PRO A 3 -0.85 14.09 -14.83
C PRO A 3 -0.90 14.17 -13.29
N ARG A 4 -2.10 14.17 -12.68
CA ARG A 4 -2.29 14.16 -11.22
C ARG A 4 -2.54 12.76 -10.63
N ALA A 5 -2.67 11.73 -11.47
CA ALA A 5 -2.88 10.38 -10.96
C ALA A 5 -1.60 9.88 -10.27
N LEU A 6 -1.64 9.76 -8.94
CA LEU A 6 -0.53 9.24 -8.16
C LEU A 6 -0.21 7.79 -8.60
N PRO A 7 1.08 7.43 -8.72
CA PRO A 7 1.46 6.07 -9.04
C PRO A 7 0.92 5.09 -7.97
N PRO A 8 0.75 3.79 -8.33
CA PRO A 8 0.42 2.77 -7.35
C PRO A 8 1.49 2.74 -6.26
N ARG A 9 1.12 2.25 -5.08
CA ARG A 9 2.07 2.03 -3.99
C ARG A 9 2.85 0.72 -4.25
N LEU A 10 4.06 0.63 -3.69
CA LEU A 10 4.84 -0.61 -3.62
C LEU A 10 3.98 -1.75 -3.07
N VAL A 11 3.95 -2.88 -3.78
CA VAL A 11 3.29 -4.10 -3.31
C VAL A 11 4.36 -5.11 -2.90
N ILE A 12 4.17 -5.72 -1.73
CA ILE A 12 5.07 -6.73 -1.18
C ILE A 12 4.24 -7.99 -0.94
N ASP A 13 4.83 -9.14 -1.23
CA ASP A 13 4.26 -10.45 -0.96
C ASP A 13 3.84 -10.58 0.52
N PRO A 14 2.55 -10.83 0.83
CA PRO A 14 2.07 -10.96 2.20
C PRO A 14 2.60 -12.22 2.91
N THR A 15 3.13 -13.21 2.18
CA THR A 15 3.71 -14.42 2.77
C THR A 15 5.13 -14.22 3.30
N LEU A 16 5.74 -13.06 3.02
CA LEU A 16 7.07 -12.74 3.54
C LEU A 16 7.06 -12.57 5.06
N PRO A 17 8.13 -13.01 5.75
CA PRO A 17 8.31 -12.71 7.18
C PRO A 17 8.20 -11.20 7.46
N PRO A 18 7.54 -10.81 8.57
CA PRO A 18 7.25 -9.41 8.86
C PRO A 18 8.53 -8.57 8.94
N GLU A 19 9.60 -9.11 9.50
CA GLU A 19 10.92 -8.46 9.60
C GLU A 19 11.45 -8.01 8.23
N ILE A 20 11.41 -8.92 7.25
CA ILE A 20 11.86 -8.65 5.89
C ILE A 20 10.93 -7.65 5.20
N SER A 21 9.61 -7.83 5.36
CA SER A 21 8.63 -6.93 4.75
C SER A 21 8.78 -5.49 5.24
N VAL A 22 9.03 -5.28 6.53
CA VAL A 22 9.24 -3.96 7.14
C VAL A 22 10.55 -3.36 6.64
N GLU A 23 11.62 -4.15 6.57
CA GLU A 23 12.91 -3.69 6.04
C GLU A 23 12.80 -3.25 4.58
N LEU A 24 12.09 -4.02 3.73
CA LEU A 24 11.84 -3.66 2.34
C LEU A 24 10.99 -2.39 2.22
N ARG A 25 9.93 -2.21 3.02
CA ARG A 25 9.12 -0.97 3.03
C ARG A 25 9.92 0.26 3.45
N SER A 26 10.86 0.10 4.38
CA SER A 26 11.62 1.21 4.94
C SER A 26 12.54 1.89 3.93
N SER A 27 12.94 1.19 2.87
CA SER A 27 13.99 1.64 1.94
C SER A 27 13.59 1.51 0.46
N PRO A 28 12.57 2.23 -0.04
CA PRO A 28 12.09 2.08 -1.43
C PRO A 28 13.15 2.42 -2.49
N HIS A 29 14.02 3.38 -2.17
CA HIS A 29 15.12 3.77 -3.06
C HIS A 29 16.14 2.64 -3.27
N LEU A 30 16.38 1.80 -2.27
CA LEU A 30 17.25 0.62 -2.40
C LEU A 30 16.61 -0.46 -3.26
N LEU A 31 15.29 -0.60 -3.23
CA LEU A 31 14.56 -1.54 -4.11
C LEU A 31 14.69 -1.14 -5.58
N ARG A 32 14.57 0.17 -5.86
CA ARG A 32 14.79 0.71 -7.21
C ARG A 32 16.22 0.46 -7.68
N MET A 33 17.21 0.74 -6.84
CA MET A 33 18.62 0.46 -7.15
C MET A 33 18.86 -1.03 -7.41
N ALA A 34 18.24 -1.90 -6.62
CA ALA A 34 18.32 -3.34 -6.84
C ALA A 34 17.74 -3.76 -8.19
N ARG A 35 16.65 -3.12 -8.63
CA ARG A 35 16.01 -3.40 -9.93
C ARG A 35 16.81 -2.83 -11.11
N SER A 36 17.36 -1.62 -10.99
CA SER A 36 18.15 -1.00 -12.06
C SER A 36 19.55 -1.60 -12.24
N GLY A 37 19.95 -2.54 -11.38
CA GLY A 37 21.28 -3.16 -11.42
C GLY A 37 22.41 -2.17 -11.15
N THR A 38 22.10 -0.98 -10.62
CA THR A 38 23.09 0.03 -10.28
C THR A 38 23.92 -0.47 -9.11
N ARG A 39 25.22 -0.65 -9.36
CA ARG A 39 26.16 -0.98 -8.29
C ARG A 39 26.28 0.23 -7.38
N LEU A 40 26.34 -0.01 -6.07
CA LEU A 40 26.75 1.03 -5.11
C LEU A 40 28.13 1.53 -5.56
N ASP A 41 28.18 2.75 -6.10
CA ASP A 41 29.43 3.37 -6.48
C ASP A 41 30.30 3.47 -5.23
N THR A 42 31.35 2.64 -5.23
CA THR A 42 32.29 2.49 -4.12
C THR A 42 33.38 3.55 -4.29
N GLN A 43 32.97 4.80 -4.53
CA GLN A 43 33.88 5.91 -4.84
C GLN A 43 34.17 6.80 -3.62
N ASN A 44 33.88 6.34 -2.40
CA ASN A 44 34.46 6.92 -1.20
C ASN A 44 35.58 6.00 -0.73
N ASN A 45 36.80 6.27 -1.23
CA ASN A 45 38.01 5.56 -0.82
C ASN A 45 38.24 5.87 0.68
N PRO A 46 38.06 4.92 1.61
CA PRO A 46 38.10 5.21 3.05
C PRO A 46 39.47 5.73 3.48
N ALA A 47 40.52 5.47 2.69
CA ALA A 47 41.86 6.01 2.86
C ALA A 47 41.88 7.55 2.93
N LEU A 48 41.01 8.24 2.17
CA LEU A 48 40.93 9.72 2.16
C LEU A 48 40.53 10.30 3.53
N LEU A 49 39.78 9.56 4.35
CA LEU A 49 39.46 9.97 5.73
C LEU A 49 40.71 9.99 6.64
N PHE A 50 41.74 9.22 6.29
CA PHE A 50 43.01 9.11 7.04
C PHE A 50 44.12 10.00 6.47
N VAL A 51 44.00 10.47 5.23
CA VAL A 51 45.02 11.33 4.59
C VAL A 51 45.22 12.63 5.38
N LEU A 52 44.14 13.30 5.77
CA LEU A 52 44.22 14.60 6.46
C LEU A 52 44.77 14.51 7.90
N PRO A 53 44.31 13.59 8.77
CA PRO A 53 44.92 13.40 10.09
C PRO A 53 46.33 12.81 10.00
N GLY A 54 46.59 11.89 9.06
CA GLY A 54 47.93 11.33 8.84
C GLY A 54 48.94 12.38 8.37
N PHE A 55 48.52 13.30 7.50
CA PHE A 55 49.33 14.42 7.04
C PHE A 55 49.61 15.43 8.16
N LEU A 56 48.62 15.73 9.01
CA LEU A 56 48.82 16.57 10.21
C LEU A 56 49.77 15.93 11.23
N LEU A 57 49.70 14.60 11.42
CA LEU A 57 50.63 13.84 12.26
C LEU A 57 52.06 13.84 11.70
N LEU A 58 52.20 13.77 10.37
CA LEU A 58 53.49 13.81 9.69
C LEU A 58 54.13 15.21 9.75
N LEU A 59 53.34 16.27 9.55
CA LEU A 59 53.76 17.67 9.80
C LEU A 59 54.14 17.91 11.27
N TRP A 60 53.44 17.25 12.20
CA TRP A 60 53.76 17.27 13.63
C TRP A 60 55.08 16.56 13.93
N SER A 61 55.35 15.39 13.35
CA SER A 61 56.64 14.68 13.51
C SER A 61 57.84 15.51 13.04
N LEU A 62 57.60 16.46 12.12
CA LEU A 62 58.63 17.38 11.61
C LEU A 62 58.78 18.67 12.45
N SER A 63 57.78 19.02 13.27
CA SER A 63 57.77 20.24 14.08
C SER A 63 57.87 19.89 15.58
N ARG A 64 59.02 20.19 16.20
CA ARG A 64 59.30 19.91 17.63
C ARG A 64 58.51 20.81 18.60
N VAL A 65 57.17 20.82 18.52
CA VAL A 65 56.29 21.64 19.37
C VAL A 65 55.27 20.75 20.09
N GLY A 66 55.37 20.67 21.43
CA GLY A 66 54.65 19.70 22.26
C GLY A 66 53.16 19.96 22.52
N PHE A 67 52.61 21.11 22.14
CA PHE A 67 51.21 21.48 22.46
C PHE A 67 50.15 20.98 21.46
N LEU A 68 50.54 20.37 20.33
CA LEU A 68 49.62 19.93 19.26
C LEU A 68 49.12 18.48 19.38
N LEU A 69 49.59 17.71 20.37
CA LEU A 69 49.20 16.30 20.57
C LEU A 69 47.69 16.11 20.75
N VAL A 70 47.02 17.02 21.47
CA VAL A 70 45.58 16.93 21.73
C VAL A 70 44.76 17.14 20.45
N GLY A 71 45.21 17.99 19.54
CA GLY A 71 44.53 18.25 18.26
C GLY A 71 44.60 17.06 17.30
N GLY A 72 45.76 16.41 17.18
CA GLY A 72 45.93 15.23 16.32
C GLY A 72 45.12 14.02 16.82
N VAL A 73 45.11 13.79 18.13
CA VAL A 73 44.34 12.69 18.76
C VAL A 73 42.84 12.91 18.61
N THR A 74 42.35 14.14 18.79
CA THR A 74 40.91 14.45 18.63
C THR A 74 40.46 14.32 17.18
N VAL A 75 41.22 14.81 16.20
CA VAL A 75 40.90 14.64 14.77
C VAL A 75 40.97 13.16 14.36
N GLY A 76 41.95 12.41 14.86
CA GLY A 76 42.07 10.97 14.63
C GLY A 76 40.90 10.18 15.21
N LEU A 77 40.46 10.50 16.43
CA LEU A 77 39.27 9.91 17.05
C LEU A 77 38.00 10.25 16.25
N VAL A 78 37.82 11.50 15.82
CA VAL A 78 36.68 11.90 14.98
C VAL A 78 36.70 11.17 13.64
N ALA A 79 37.87 11.00 13.01
CA ALA A 79 38.00 10.23 11.77
C ALA A 79 37.70 8.74 11.99
N LEU A 80 38.15 8.15 13.10
CA LEU A 80 37.87 6.76 13.48
C LEU A 80 36.38 6.55 13.75
N PHE A 81 35.74 7.42 14.54
CA PHE A 81 34.30 7.38 14.79
C PHE A 81 33.50 7.57 13.50
N ARG A 82 33.94 8.48 12.62
CA ARG A 82 33.32 8.69 11.31
C ARG A 82 33.51 7.48 10.40
N TRP A 83 34.67 6.82 10.40
CA TRP A 83 34.87 5.56 9.69
C TRP A 83 33.97 4.45 10.24
N MET A 84 33.91 4.28 11.57
CA MET A 84 33.10 3.26 12.21
C MET A 84 31.60 3.47 11.94
N ALA A 85 31.14 4.73 11.91
CA ALA A 85 29.77 5.09 11.56
C ALA A 85 29.46 4.91 10.06
N LEU A 86 30.40 5.26 9.17
CA LEU A 86 30.25 5.07 7.73
C LEU A 86 30.32 3.59 7.33
N ASP A 87 31.16 2.80 8.00
CA ASP A 87 31.34 1.38 7.70
C ASP A 87 30.20 0.53 8.25
N SER A 88 29.62 0.89 9.40
CA SER A 88 28.40 0.23 9.89
C SER A 88 27.19 0.53 8.99
N SER A 89 27.02 1.79 8.59
CA SER A 89 25.94 2.20 7.68
C SER A 89 26.13 1.63 6.26
N TYR A 90 27.36 1.55 5.76
CA TYR A 90 27.67 0.92 4.47
C TYR A 90 27.39 -0.58 4.49
N ARG A 91 27.85 -1.30 5.53
CA ARG A 91 27.56 -2.73 5.69
C ARG A 91 26.06 -3.00 5.82
N ALA A 92 25.33 -2.17 6.58
CA ALA A 92 23.88 -2.25 6.68
C ALA A 92 23.19 -2.01 5.33
N THR A 93 23.61 -0.99 4.57
CA THR A 93 23.07 -0.67 3.24
C THR A 93 23.34 -1.80 2.25
N LYS A 94 24.55 -2.36 2.25
CA LYS A 94 24.93 -3.50 1.40
C LYS A 94 24.18 -4.78 1.78
N ARG A 95 23.86 -4.99 3.06
CA ARG A 95 23.02 -6.11 3.51
C ARG A 95 21.59 -5.93 2.99
N ARG A 96 21.01 -4.73 3.13
CA ARG A 96 19.68 -4.39 2.62
C ARG A 96 19.58 -4.53 1.10
N LEU A 97 20.59 -4.07 0.36
CA LEU A 97 20.63 -4.22 -1.09
C LEU A 97 20.70 -5.70 -1.50
N ARG A 98 21.48 -6.52 -0.78
CA ARG A 98 21.51 -7.97 -1.00
C ARG A 98 20.17 -8.64 -0.70
N LEU A 99 19.51 -8.25 0.38
CA LEU A 99 18.15 -8.72 0.70
C LEU A 99 17.15 -8.32 -0.39
N ALA A 100 17.21 -7.09 -0.87
CA ALA A 100 16.37 -6.63 -1.98
C ALA A 100 16.62 -7.46 -3.26
N HIS A 101 17.87 -7.78 -3.61
CA HIS A 101 18.16 -8.67 -4.73
C HIS A 101 17.67 -10.10 -4.50
N ALA A 102 17.87 -10.65 -3.29
CA ALA A 102 17.46 -12.01 -2.95
C ALA A 102 15.94 -12.21 -2.99
N HIS A 103 15.17 -11.14 -2.76
CA HIS A 103 13.71 -11.13 -2.78
C HIS A 103 13.14 -10.29 -3.94
N ALA A 104 13.86 -10.15 -5.04
CA ALA A 104 13.47 -9.31 -6.18
C ALA A 104 12.16 -9.72 -6.86
N ASP A 105 11.75 -10.98 -6.67
CA ASP A 105 10.49 -11.57 -7.13
C ASP A 105 9.31 -11.31 -6.20
N ARG A 106 9.59 -10.95 -4.93
CA ARG A 106 8.60 -10.79 -3.84
C ARG A 106 8.21 -9.35 -3.52
N TYR A 107 8.61 -8.41 -4.38
CA TYR A 107 8.05 -7.07 -4.40
C TYR A 107 7.84 -6.58 -5.83
N ILE A 108 6.89 -5.66 -5.99
CA ILE A 108 6.53 -5.07 -7.28
C ILE A 108 6.55 -3.56 -7.13
N LEU A 109 7.43 -2.94 -7.91
CA LEU A 109 7.59 -1.50 -7.99
C LEU A 109 6.62 -0.92 -9.02
N PRO A 110 6.14 0.32 -8.85
CA PRO A 110 5.35 1.00 -9.88
C PRO A 110 6.06 1.09 -11.22
N GLU A 111 7.40 1.21 -11.18
CA GLU A 111 8.25 1.26 -12.36
C GLU A 111 8.35 -0.08 -13.12
N ASP A 112 7.93 -1.19 -12.51
CA ASP A 112 7.85 -2.51 -13.17
C ASP A 112 6.58 -2.65 -14.04
N LEU A 113 5.68 -1.67 -14.01
CA LEU A 113 4.36 -1.71 -14.62
C LEU A 113 4.23 -0.65 -15.73
N ASP A 114 3.50 -0.99 -16.80
CA ASP A 114 3.06 -0.01 -17.79
C ASP A 114 2.00 0.94 -17.19
N TYR A 115 1.77 2.09 -17.83
CA TYR A 115 0.85 3.10 -17.30
C TYR A 115 -0.59 2.58 -17.10
N PRO A 116 -1.20 1.86 -18.05
CA PRO A 116 -2.52 1.24 -17.83
C PRO A 116 -2.56 0.29 -16.63
N CYS A 117 -1.57 -0.57 -16.47
CA CYS A 117 -1.46 -1.50 -15.34
C CYS A 117 -1.24 -0.75 -14.02
N GLN A 118 -0.45 0.32 -14.01
CA GLN A 118 -0.27 1.18 -12.83
C GLN A 118 -1.60 1.75 -12.34
N MET A 119 -2.43 2.27 -13.25
CA MET A 119 -3.74 2.83 -12.93
C MET A 119 -4.70 1.76 -12.41
N LEU A 120 -4.70 0.57 -13.02
CA LEU A 120 -5.56 -0.52 -12.60
C LEU A 120 -5.18 -1.05 -11.20
N LEU A 121 -3.88 -1.20 -10.93
CA LEU A 121 -3.39 -1.57 -9.60
C LEU A 121 -3.74 -0.51 -8.54
N ARG A 122 -3.60 0.77 -8.88
CA ARG A 122 -3.94 1.87 -7.96
C ARG A 122 -5.41 1.85 -7.56
N ARG A 123 -6.31 1.57 -8.52
CA ARG A 123 -7.74 1.42 -8.27
C ARG A 123 -8.03 0.26 -7.31
N ALA A 124 -7.39 -0.89 -7.52
CA ALA A 124 -7.52 -2.04 -6.62
C ALA A 124 -7.04 -1.69 -5.18
N GLN A 125 -5.88 -1.04 -5.07
CA GLN A 125 -5.33 -0.60 -3.77
C GLN A 125 -6.27 0.36 -3.05
N ASN A 126 -6.83 1.35 -3.75
CA ASN A 126 -7.78 2.31 -3.18
C ASN A 126 -9.06 1.60 -2.69
N ALA A 127 -9.55 0.59 -3.43
CA ALA A 127 -10.72 -0.19 -3.04
C ALA A 127 -10.45 -0.99 -1.74
N VAL A 128 -9.32 -1.70 -1.66
CA VAL A 128 -8.94 -2.41 -0.42
C VAL A 128 -8.73 -1.46 0.76
N GLU A 129 -8.07 -0.32 0.54
CA GLU A 129 -7.89 0.70 1.58
C GLU A 129 -9.24 1.22 2.09
N THR A 130 -10.20 1.44 1.19
CA THR A 130 -11.57 1.86 1.57
C THR A 130 -12.25 0.81 2.44
N ILE A 131 -12.12 -0.47 2.10
CA ILE A 131 -12.70 -1.58 2.87
C ILE A 131 -12.06 -1.65 4.26
N LEU A 132 -10.72 -1.73 4.33
CA LEU A 132 -9.99 -1.93 5.57
C LEU A 132 -10.09 -0.74 6.53
N SER A 133 -10.21 0.49 6.01
CA SER A 133 -10.35 1.72 6.80
C SER A 133 -11.78 2.00 7.27
N SER A 134 -12.79 1.31 6.71
CA SER A 134 -14.19 1.49 7.09
C SER A 134 -14.43 1.20 8.58
N ARG A 135 -15.40 1.89 9.19
CA ARG A 135 -15.77 1.66 10.60
C ARG A 135 -16.49 0.34 10.77
N VAL A 136 -17.28 -0.07 9.77
CA VAL A 136 -17.96 -1.37 9.74
C VAL A 136 -16.94 -2.52 9.78
N HIS A 137 -15.85 -2.43 9.02
CA HIS A 137 -14.73 -3.38 9.12
C HIS A 137 -14.12 -3.35 10.53
N ARG A 138 -13.72 -2.17 11.03
CA ARG A 138 -13.12 -2.07 12.37
C ARG A 138 -14.04 -2.53 13.51
N ALA A 139 -15.35 -2.47 13.32
CA ALA A 139 -16.35 -2.93 14.27
C ALA A 139 -16.63 -4.43 14.22
N GLY A 140 -15.98 -5.20 13.33
CA GLY A 140 -16.16 -6.65 13.25
C GLY A 140 -17.45 -7.10 12.56
N LEU A 141 -18.15 -6.18 11.87
CA LEU A 141 -19.49 -6.47 11.32
C LEU A 141 -19.44 -7.16 9.96
N ILE A 142 -18.33 -7.05 9.26
CA ILE A 142 -17.97 -7.83 8.06
C ILE A 142 -16.76 -8.70 8.40
N ASP A 143 -16.53 -9.78 7.67
CA ASP A 143 -15.52 -10.80 8.00
C ASP A 143 -14.10 -10.20 8.10
N THR A 144 -13.68 -9.81 9.30
CA THR A 144 -12.46 -9.01 9.52
C THR A 144 -11.19 -9.82 9.34
N ILE A 145 -11.18 -11.05 9.84
CA ILE A 145 -10.01 -11.93 9.79
C ILE A 145 -9.72 -12.29 8.33
N ASP A 146 -10.76 -12.69 7.60
CA ASP A 146 -10.62 -13.06 6.18
C ASP A 146 -10.21 -11.86 5.34
N ASN A 147 -10.84 -10.69 5.54
CA ASN A 147 -10.49 -9.48 4.79
C ASN A 147 -9.05 -8.99 5.04
N GLN A 148 -8.50 -9.15 6.26
CA GLN A 148 -7.14 -8.72 6.57
C GLN A 148 -6.06 -9.59 5.93
N VAL A 149 -6.36 -10.85 5.61
CA VAL A 149 -5.42 -11.79 5.01
C VAL A 149 -5.64 -11.88 3.49
N THR A 150 -6.89 -12.08 3.08
CA THR A 150 -7.28 -12.33 1.70
C THR A 150 -7.15 -11.08 0.83
N LEU A 151 -7.53 -9.89 1.30
CA LEU A 151 -7.43 -8.68 0.47
C LEU A 151 -5.99 -8.28 0.12
N PRO A 152 -5.01 -8.33 1.04
CA PRO A 152 -3.60 -8.14 0.67
C PRO A 152 -3.08 -9.19 -0.31
N GLU A 153 -3.49 -10.45 -0.16
CA GLU A 153 -3.14 -11.53 -1.10
C GLU A 153 -3.72 -11.27 -2.50
N GLU A 154 -4.99 -10.84 -2.58
CA GLU A 154 -5.62 -10.43 -3.83
C GLU A 154 -4.86 -9.32 -4.54
N ILE A 155 -4.42 -8.29 -3.80
CA ILE A 155 -3.61 -7.20 -4.36
C ILE A 155 -2.28 -7.73 -4.87
N TRP A 156 -1.64 -8.66 -4.15
CA TRP A 156 -0.39 -9.27 -4.59
C TRP A 156 -0.56 -10.07 -5.88
N GLN A 157 -1.60 -10.91 -5.96
CA GLN A 157 -1.90 -11.70 -7.16
C GLN A 157 -2.22 -10.81 -8.38
N ILE A 158 -3.03 -9.77 -8.19
CA ILE A 158 -3.34 -8.78 -9.23
C ILE A 158 -2.04 -8.09 -9.67
N ALA A 159 -1.21 -7.62 -8.74
CA ALA A 159 0.04 -6.95 -9.07
C ALA A 159 1.00 -7.85 -9.85
N GLN A 160 1.12 -9.12 -9.47
CA GLN A 160 2.00 -10.08 -10.14
C GLN A 160 1.55 -10.35 -11.59
N ARG A 161 0.24 -10.52 -11.80
CA ARG A 161 -0.34 -10.70 -13.14
C ARG A 161 -0.18 -9.45 -14.00
N LEU A 162 -0.39 -8.26 -13.42
CA LEU A 162 -0.16 -6.99 -14.11
C LEU A 162 1.31 -6.81 -14.50
N ARG A 163 2.26 -7.18 -13.62
CA ARG A 163 3.69 -7.16 -13.96
C ARG A 163 4.01 -8.06 -15.15
N ARG A 164 3.45 -9.28 -15.17
CA ARG A 164 3.61 -10.20 -16.31
C ARG A 164 2.97 -9.64 -17.58
N LEU A 165 1.80 -9.02 -17.47
CA LEU A 165 1.14 -8.39 -18.63
C LEU A 165 1.97 -7.23 -19.18
N SER A 166 2.49 -6.34 -18.32
CA SER A 166 3.37 -5.25 -18.72
C SER A 166 4.68 -5.73 -19.35
N SER A 167 5.29 -6.80 -18.82
CA SER A 167 6.50 -7.37 -19.42
C SER A 167 6.20 -7.96 -20.81
N MET A 168 5.09 -8.68 -20.96
CA MET A 168 4.66 -9.22 -22.24
C MET A 168 4.31 -8.12 -23.25
N HIS A 169 3.68 -7.01 -22.81
CA HIS A 169 3.46 -5.84 -23.68
C HIS A 169 4.78 -5.21 -24.15
N ALA A 170 5.75 -5.07 -23.26
CA ALA A 170 7.06 -4.52 -23.61
C ALA A 170 7.83 -5.43 -24.59
N GLU A 171 7.77 -6.74 -24.40
CA GLU A 171 8.33 -7.73 -25.32
C GLU A 171 7.63 -7.71 -26.68
N HIS A 172 6.29 -7.71 -26.68
CA HIS A 172 5.48 -7.65 -27.90
C HIS A 172 5.80 -6.41 -28.73
N GLY A 173 5.94 -5.24 -28.09
CA GLY A 173 6.34 -3.99 -28.76
C GLY A 173 7.78 -3.97 -29.28
N ARG A 174 8.67 -4.86 -28.80
CA ARG A 174 10.03 -5.02 -29.32
C ARG A 174 10.09 -5.98 -30.50
N ILE A 175 9.27 -7.04 -30.46
CA ILE A 175 9.26 -8.11 -31.46
C ILE A 175 8.45 -7.70 -32.69
N ILE A 176 7.33 -7.00 -32.49
CA ILE A 176 6.42 -6.61 -33.58
C ILE A 176 6.91 -5.29 -34.20
N PRO A 177 7.22 -5.29 -35.51
CA PRO A 177 7.50 -4.06 -36.24
C PRO A 177 6.30 -3.12 -36.20
N ARG A 178 6.56 -1.80 -36.11
CA ARG A 178 5.51 -0.76 -36.11
C ARG A 178 4.60 -0.82 -37.34
N GLU A 179 5.14 -1.30 -38.46
CA GLU A 179 4.42 -1.56 -39.70
C GLU A 179 4.47 -3.06 -39.98
N LEU A 180 3.35 -3.75 -39.78
CA LEU A 180 3.26 -5.17 -40.13
C LEU A 180 3.17 -5.33 -41.66
N PRO A 181 3.93 -6.25 -42.28
CA PRO A 181 3.73 -6.63 -43.66
C PRO A 181 2.29 -7.14 -43.87
N THR A 182 1.64 -6.69 -44.94
CA THR A 182 0.28 -7.09 -45.31
C THR A 182 0.20 -8.62 -45.40
N GLY A 183 -0.74 -9.23 -44.65
CA GLY A 183 -0.91 -10.69 -44.59
C GLY A 183 -0.26 -11.40 -43.40
N MET A 184 0.57 -10.72 -42.60
CA MET A 184 1.14 -11.30 -41.36
C MET A 184 0.32 -10.96 -40.10
N GLU A 185 -0.67 -10.07 -40.21
CA GLU A 185 -1.57 -9.69 -39.11
C GLU A 185 -2.27 -10.89 -38.46
N ASP A 186 -2.70 -11.86 -39.28
CA ASP A 186 -3.38 -13.08 -38.81
C ASP A 186 -2.50 -13.93 -37.89
N ALA A 187 -1.18 -13.90 -38.07
CA ALA A 187 -0.25 -14.64 -37.22
C ALA A 187 -0.13 -14.05 -35.80
N PHE A 188 -0.37 -12.73 -35.65
CA PHE A 188 -0.27 -12.04 -34.36
C PHE A 188 -1.60 -11.94 -33.61
N LYS A 189 -2.74 -12.07 -34.31
CA LYS A 189 -4.09 -12.03 -33.71
C LYS A 189 -4.26 -12.90 -32.46
N PRO A 190 -3.77 -14.17 -32.39
CA PRO A 190 -3.92 -14.99 -31.20
C PRO A 190 -3.22 -14.40 -29.96
N TYR A 191 -2.03 -13.81 -30.14
CA TYR A 191 -1.25 -13.23 -29.05
C TYR A 191 -1.89 -11.96 -28.52
N THR A 192 -2.34 -11.07 -29.40
CA THR A 192 -3.07 -9.85 -29.01
C THR A 192 -4.37 -10.21 -28.28
N ARG A 193 -5.14 -11.19 -28.79
CA ARG A 193 -6.35 -11.68 -28.12
C ARG A 193 -6.07 -12.26 -26.73
N ALA A 194 -4.97 -12.99 -26.55
CA ALA A 194 -4.60 -13.53 -25.25
C ALA A 194 -4.29 -12.41 -24.23
N LEU A 195 -3.56 -11.38 -24.66
CA LEU A 195 -3.25 -10.20 -23.83
C LEU A 195 -4.52 -9.41 -23.48
N ASP A 196 -5.40 -9.19 -24.45
CA ASP A 196 -6.69 -8.51 -24.25
C ASP A 196 -7.60 -9.30 -23.30
N THR A 197 -7.61 -10.62 -23.42
CA THR A 197 -8.38 -11.50 -22.52
C THR A 197 -7.85 -11.41 -21.08
N ALA A 198 -6.53 -11.46 -20.91
CA ALA A 198 -5.90 -11.30 -19.60
C ALA A 198 -6.19 -9.92 -18.99
N TRP A 199 -6.07 -8.85 -19.78
CA TRP A 199 -6.41 -7.49 -19.37
C TRP A 199 -7.89 -7.36 -18.94
N THR A 200 -8.80 -7.93 -19.73
CA THR A 200 -10.24 -7.89 -19.46
C THR A 200 -10.59 -8.61 -18.16
N SER A 201 -10.03 -9.81 -17.96
CA SER A 201 -10.19 -10.60 -16.73
C SER A 201 -9.70 -9.83 -15.49
N LEU A 202 -8.50 -9.25 -15.55
CA LEU A 202 -7.95 -8.42 -14.45
C LEU A 202 -8.81 -7.19 -14.18
N THR A 203 -9.27 -6.51 -15.23
CA THR A 203 -10.13 -5.34 -15.12
C THR A 203 -11.46 -5.70 -14.45
N GLN A 204 -12.06 -6.83 -14.82
CA GLN A 204 -13.30 -7.30 -14.20
C GLN A 204 -13.11 -7.64 -12.72
N ARG A 205 -12.00 -8.30 -12.37
CA ARG A 205 -11.68 -8.59 -10.96
C ARG A 205 -11.54 -7.32 -10.13
N VAL A 206 -10.83 -6.31 -10.62
CA VAL A 206 -10.73 -5.00 -9.94
C VAL A 206 -12.11 -4.34 -9.83
N ARG A 207 -12.98 -4.46 -10.83
CA ARG A 207 -14.35 -3.94 -10.75
C ARG A 207 -15.18 -4.63 -9.68
N HIS A 208 -15.03 -5.95 -9.47
CA HIS A 208 -15.70 -6.65 -8.37
C HIS A 208 -15.22 -6.14 -7.02
N LEU A 209 -13.91 -5.94 -6.86
CA LEU A 209 -13.32 -5.36 -5.65
C LEU A 209 -13.80 -3.93 -5.38
N GLU A 210 -13.91 -3.10 -6.41
CA GLU A 210 -14.52 -1.77 -6.31
C GLU A 210 -16.01 -1.83 -5.97
N GLY A 211 -16.74 -2.80 -6.50
CA GLY A 211 -18.13 -3.06 -6.15
C GLY A 211 -18.29 -3.39 -4.67
N TYR A 212 -17.44 -4.27 -4.15
CA TYR A 212 -17.40 -4.59 -2.73
C TYR A 212 -17.07 -3.36 -1.88
N ALA A 213 -16.05 -2.57 -2.25
CA ALA A 213 -15.71 -1.34 -1.55
C ALA A 213 -16.87 -0.33 -1.52
N LYS A 214 -17.63 -0.20 -2.61
CA LYS A 214 -18.84 0.65 -2.66
C LYS A 214 -19.91 0.15 -1.70
N GLN A 215 -20.10 -1.16 -1.60
CA GLN A 215 -21.08 -1.74 -0.69
C GLN A 215 -20.69 -1.54 0.77
N VAL A 216 -19.41 -1.74 1.10
CA VAL A 216 -18.87 -1.44 2.44
C VAL A 216 -19.04 0.04 2.78
N LEU A 217 -18.82 0.95 1.83
CA LEU A 217 -19.03 2.39 2.05
C LEU A 217 -20.50 2.74 2.33
N LYS A 218 -21.46 2.07 1.67
CA LYS A 218 -22.89 2.24 1.96
C LYS A 218 -23.21 1.75 3.37
N ALA A 219 -22.75 0.54 3.71
CA ALA A 219 -22.91 -0.02 5.05
C ALA A 219 -22.28 0.91 6.12
N ASP A 220 -21.13 1.50 5.84
CA ASP A 220 -20.46 2.43 6.74
C ASP A 220 -21.30 3.67 7.03
N LYS A 221 -21.93 4.25 6.00
CA LYS A 221 -22.87 5.38 6.16
C LYS A 221 -24.07 5.02 7.04
N VAL A 222 -24.67 3.85 6.82
CA VAL A 222 -25.83 3.41 7.61
C VAL A 222 -25.44 3.07 9.04
N TYR A 223 -24.31 2.39 9.24
CA TYR A 223 -23.74 2.12 10.56
C TYR A 223 -23.49 3.41 11.35
N HIS A 224 -22.99 4.43 10.67
CA HIS A 224 -22.81 5.75 11.24
C HIS A 224 -24.11 6.40 11.73
N ALA A 225 -25.19 6.29 10.95
CA ALA A 225 -26.52 6.77 11.35
C ALA A 225 -27.07 5.96 12.53
N HIS A 226 -26.94 4.63 12.48
CA HIS A 226 -27.35 3.73 13.55
C HIS A 226 -26.65 4.06 14.88
N ARG A 227 -25.33 4.25 14.87
CA ARG A 227 -24.58 4.64 16.08
C ARG A 227 -25.01 5.98 16.67
N ARG A 228 -25.41 6.95 15.85
CA ARG A 228 -25.95 8.22 16.33
C ARG A 228 -27.31 8.05 16.99
N LEU A 229 -28.16 7.20 16.42
CA LEU A 229 -29.45 6.87 17.01
C LEU A 229 -29.30 6.10 18.31
N GLU A 230 -28.38 5.15 18.42
CA GLU A 230 -28.07 4.47 19.69
C GLU A 230 -27.64 5.49 20.76
N ALA A 231 -26.76 6.43 20.40
CA ALA A 231 -26.31 7.48 21.32
C ALA A 231 -27.46 8.40 21.75
N LEU A 232 -28.42 8.69 20.86
CA LEU A 232 -29.61 9.47 21.18
C LEU A 232 -30.59 8.68 22.05
N ALA A 233 -30.79 7.39 21.74
CA ALA A 233 -31.63 6.47 22.51
C ALA A 233 -31.14 6.34 23.95
N ALA A 234 -29.82 6.30 24.15
CA ALA A 234 -29.22 6.30 25.49
C ALA A 234 -29.54 7.58 26.30
N LYS A 235 -29.81 8.70 25.63
CA LYS A 235 -30.21 9.98 26.24
C LYS A 235 -31.72 10.17 26.32
N THR A 236 -32.51 9.30 25.69
CA THR A 236 -33.98 9.41 25.64
C THR A 236 -34.64 9.50 27.01
N PRO A 237 -34.19 8.81 28.09
CA PRO A 237 -34.79 8.99 29.41
C PRO A 237 -34.70 10.44 29.94
N GLU A 238 -33.57 11.12 29.73
CA GLU A 238 -33.38 12.54 30.11
C GLU A 238 -34.32 13.45 29.31
N TYR A 239 -34.50 13.18 28.01
CA TYR A 239 -35.44 13.91 27.17
C TYR A 239 -36.90 13.64 27.52
N GLN A 240 -37.23 12.41 27.90
CA GLN A 240 -38.59 12.04 28.34
C GLN A 240 -38.96 12.75 29.64
N MET A 241 -38.03 12.86 30.59
CA MET A 241 -38.23 13.65 31.82
C MET A 241 -38.44 15.13 31.50
N LEU A 242 -37.62 15.72 30.61
CA LEU A 242 -37.77 17.11 30.19
C LEU A 242 -39.11 17.38 29.49
N LEU A 243 -39.60 16.44 28.67
CA LEU A 243 -40.88 16.55 27.96
C LEU A 243 -42.08 16.42 28.91
N ALA A 244 -42.02 15.51 29.88
CA ALA A 244 -43.05 15.36 30.90
C ALA A 244 -43.22 16.65 31.75
N ASP A 245 -42.12 17.38 31.97
CA ASP A 245 -42.15 18.66 32.69
C ASP A 245 -42.64 19.85 31.84
N THR A 246 -42.72 19.74 30.51
CA THR A 246 -42.92 20.89 29.60
C THR A 246 -44.11 20.84 28.65
N LEU A 247 -44.77 19.70 28.42
CA LEU A 247 -45.85 19.56 27.41
C LEU A 247 -47.08 18.82 27.94
N ARG A 248 -48.27 19.17 27.38
CA ARG A 248 -49.50 18.35 27.53
C ARG A 248 -49.28 16.98 26.86
N ASP A 249 -49.62 15.91 27.57
CA ASP A 249 -49.23 14.51 27.30
C ASP A 249 -49.43 14.00 25.87
N GLU A 250 -50.42 14.48 25.13
CA GLU A 250 -50.83 13.89 23.84
C GLU A 250 -49.84 14.18 22.69
N LEU A 251 -49.33 15.42 22.60
CA LEU A 251 -48.34 15.80 21.58
C LEU A 251 -46.96 15.15 21.82
N ALA A 252 -46.64 14.85 23.08
CA ALA A 252 -45.39 14.17 23.44
C ALA A 252 -45.39 12.71 22.98
N HIS A 253 -46.54 12.01 23.10
CA HIS A 253 -46.67 10.61 22.68
C HIS A 253 -46.50 10.42 21.17
N GLU A 254 -47.12 11.28 20.34
CA GLU A 254 -46.99 11.20 18.89
C GLU A 254 -45.54 11.40 18.43
N ARG A 255 -44.85 12.39 19.01
CA ARG A 255 -43.47 12.69 18.62
C ARG A 255 -42.48 11.59 19.03
N ILE A 256 -42.67 10.98 20.19
CA ILE A 256 -41.85 9.84 20.64
C ILE A 256 -42.08 8.62 19.72
N LYS A 257 -43.33 8.37 19.32
CA LYS A 257 -43.65 7.27 18.40
C LYS A 257 -43.00 7.45 17.03
N GLU A 258 -43.06 8.65 16.45
CA GLU A 258 -42.35 8.97 15.20
C GLU A 258 -40.84 8.70 15.28
N LEU A 259 -40.20 9.10 16.38
CA LEU A 259 -38.76 8.86 16.58
C LEU A 259 -38.44 7.37 16.71
N ALA A 260 -39.31 6.60 17.38
CA ALA A 260 -39.17 5.15 17.49
C ALA A 260 -39.33 4.45 16.13
N ASP A 261 -40.29 4.86 15.31
CA ASP A 261 -40.51 4.32 13.96
C ASP A 261 -39.32 4.64 13.04
N GLN A 262 -38.78 5.86 13.11
CA GLN A 262 -37.56 6.24 12.38
C GLN A 262 -36.35 5.40 12.82
N ALA A 263 -36.21 5.14 14.12
CA ALA A 263 -35.13 4.31 14.65
C ALA A 263 -35.25 2.85 14.17
N ALA A 264 -36.47 2.29 14.19
CA ALA A 264 -36.73 0.95 13.67
C ALA A 264 -36.41 0.83 12.18
N HIS A 265 -36.77 1.85 11.39
CA HIS A 265 -36.45 1.89 9.96
C HIS A 265 -34.93 1.91 9.70
N VAL A 266 -34.18 2.74 10.43
CA VAL A 266 -32.71 2.79 10.27
C VAL A 266 -32.04 1.49 10.72
N ARG A 267 -32.55 0.82 11.75
CA ARG A 267 -32.05 -0.51 12.16
C ARG A 267 -32.24 -1.56 11.06
N LYS A 268 -33.42 -1.58 10.42
CA LYS A 268 -33.69 -2.49 9.30
C LYS A 268 -32.73 -2.23 8.12
N LEU A 269 -32.56 -0.96 7.73
CA LEU A 269 -31.61 -0.59 6.67
C LEU A 269 -30.17 -0.98 7.02
N PHE A 270 -29.80 -0.89 8.30
CA PHE A 270 -28.48 -1.31 8.76
C PHE A 270 -28.28 -2.81 8.56
N GLU A 271 -29.22 -3.65 9.03
CA GLU A 271 -29.17 -5.10 8.87
C GLU A 271 -29.09 -5.52 7.39
N GLU A 272 -29.92 -4.92 6.53
CA GLU A 272 -29.90 -5.14 5.08
C GLU A 272 -28.55 -4.75 4.47
N SER A 273 -28.00 -3.59 4.82
CA SER A 273 -26.72 -3.10 4.28
C SER A 273 -25.53 -3.99 4.65
N ILE A 274 -25.52 -4.54 5.87
CA ILE A 274 -24.50 -5.50 6.32
C ILE A 274 -24.64 -6.82 5.58
N HIS A 275 -25.88 -7.29 5.37
CA HIS A 275 -26.13 -8.51 4.62
C HIS A 275 -25.61 -8.40 3.18
N GLU A 276 -25.96 -7.32 2.48
CA GLU A 276 -25.47 -7.04 1.13
C GLU A 276 -23.93 -6.93 1.08
N ALA A 277 -23.30 -6.32 2.09
CA ALA A 277 -21.84 -6.23 2.16
C ALA A 277 -21.18 -7.60 2.32
N ARG A 278 -21.76 -8.50 3.13
CA ARG A 278 -21.28 -9.87 3.29
C ARG A 278 -21.48 -10.70 2.03
N GLN A 279 -22.61 -10.55 1.35
CA GLN A 279 -22.86 -11.21 0.07
C GLN A 279 -21.84 -10.79 -0.99
N ALA A 280 -21.58 -9.48 -1.12
CA ALA A 280 -20.57 -8.96 -2.05
C ALA A 280 -19.15 -9.47 -1.75
N ALA A 281 -18.80 -9.66 -0.47
CA ALA A 281 -17.54 -10.30 -0.08
C ALA A 281 -17.49 -11.77 -0.53
N GLY A 282 -18.58 -12.51 -0.32
CA GLY A 282 -18.69 -13.90 -0.75
C GLY A 282 -18.59 -14.09 -2.27
N GLU A 283 -19.16 -13.19 -3.06
CA GLU A 283 -19.03 -13.19 -4.53
C GLU A 283 -17.59 -12.95 -5.00
N LEU A 284 -16.86 -12.07 -4.30
CA LEU A 284 -15.45 -11.79 -4.58
C LEU A 284 -14.59 -13.04 -4.37
N ILE A 285 -14.79 -13.76 -3.26
CA ILE A 285 -14.03 -14.98 -2.92
C ILE A 285 -14.35 -16.13 -3.88
N ARG A 286 -15.62 -16.27 -4.27
CA ARG A 286 -16.09 -17.37 -5.14
C ARG A 286 -15.71 -17.23 -6.62
N THR A 287 -15.07 -16.15 -7.03
CA THR A 287 -14.61 -15.96 -8.42
C THR A 287 -13.14 -16.40 -8.55
N PRO A 288 -12.85 -17.70 -8.80
CA PRO A 288 -11.48 -18.18 -8.91
C PRO A 288 -10.74 -17.53 -10.07
N LEU A 289 -9.43 -17.43 -9.92
CA LEU A 289 -8.51 -16.98 -10.95
C LEU A 289 -8.34 -18.06 -12.04
N THR A 290 -9.30 -18.20 -12.96
CA THR A 290 -9.11 -18.99 -14.19
C THR A 290 -8.25 -18.22 -15.19
#